data_AF-A0A1V2LYJ0-F1
#
_entry.id   AF-A0A1V2LYJ0-F1
#
_cell.length_a   1.000
_cell.length_b   1.000
_cell.length_c   1.000
_cell.angle_alpha   90.00
_cell.angle_beta   90.00
_cell.angle_gamma   90.00
#
_symmetry.space_group_name_H-M   'P 1'
#
loop_
_entity.id
_entity.type
_entity.pdbx_description
1 polymer ?
#
loop_
_entity_poly.entity_id
_entity_poly.type
_entity_poly.pdbx_seq_one_letter_code
_entity_poly.pdbx_strand_id
1 'polypeptide(L)'
;MRLAFVGCSIFSREIGYSISKSKNLVHSFFLEQGLHNTPDILRQTIQDTINKIEEIDKKEKSSHGEKRRGYDAIIIGYGLCSNGVVGLTSSRLPIVIPRCDDCMALFLGSQEKYLDLFQNSSGIYWYSKPWMENGVMPCKEYFQKLYEHYLQEYEDEDTAQYLVEQESGYITQYSNLYFIKSSIYEDEQEAETAKQIAKEFEWEYNEAPSSMAFISSLVEGDWDDRFLVCNPGQKVAPEYTGLKIKAENV
;
A
#
# COMPACT_ATOMS: atom_id res chain seq x y z
N MET A 1 13.73 18.85 5.16
CA MET A 1 14.26 17.55 5.64
C MET A 1 14.78 16.76 4.46
N ARG A 2 15.64 15.77 4.71
CA ARG A 2 15.98 14.71 3.77
C ARG A 2 15.30 13.42 4.27
N LEU A 3 14.36 12.89 3.51
CA LEU A 3 13.54 11.74 3.90
C LEU A 3 13.83 10.55 2.98
N ALA A 4 13.75 9.34 3.52
CA ALA A 4 13.69 8.12 2.72
C ALA A 4 12.26 7.58 2.77
N PHE A 5 11.62 7.39 1.62
CA PHE A 5 10.29 6.81 1.51
C PHE A 5 10.36 5.34 1.16
N VAL A 6 9.64 4.49 1.88
CA VAL A 6 9.45 3.06 1.56
C VAL A 6 7.97 2.77 1.40
N GLY A 7 7.52 2.32 0.24
CA GLY A 7 6.09 2.09 -0.01
C GLY A 7 5.80 1.23 -1.23
N CYS A 8 4.54 0.86 -1.44
CA CYS A 8 4.14 0.07 -2.60
C CYS A 8 4.26 0.88 -3.89
N SER A 9 4.64 0.23 -5.00
CA SER A 9 4.76 0.85 -6.33
C SER A 9 3.47 1.50 -6.82
N ILE A 10 2.29 1.07 -6.33
CA ILE A 10 1.00 1.68 -6.69
C ILE A 10 0.92 3.16 -6.30
N PHE A 11 1.69 3.62 -5.31
CA PHE A 11 1.73 5.03 -4.89
C PHE A 11 2.74 5.88 -5.68
N SER A 12 3.39 5.32 -6.70
CA SER A 12 4.49 6.01 -7.41
C SER A 12 4.09 7.35 -8.00
N ARG A 13 2.87 7.48 -8.52
CA ARG A 13 2.35 8.73 -9.08
C ARG A 13 2.05 9.76 -8.01
N GLU A 14 1.36 9.37 -6.94
CA GLU A 14 0.97 10.25 -5.83
C GLU A 14 2.20 10.73 -5.06
N ILE A 15 3.12 9.82 -4.76
CA ILE A 15 4.38 10.15 -4.09
C ILE A 15 5.24 11.04 -4.99
N GLY A 16 5.37 10.70 -6.28
CA GLY A 16 6.09 11.55 -7.24
C GLY A 16 5.50 12.96 -7.33
N TYR A 17 4.17 13.07 -7.43
CA TYR A 17 3.46 14.34 -7.42
C TYR A 17 3.74 15.13 -6.13
N SER A 18 3.59 14.50 -4.96
CA SER A 18 3.81 15.16 -3.68
C SER A 18 5.27 15.60 -3.50
N ILE A 19 6.24 14.78 -3.92
CA ILE A 19 7.66 15.12 -3.88
C ILE A 19 7.95 16.33 -4.77
N SER A 20 7.34 16.40 -5.97
CA SER A 20 7.54 17.52 -6.90
C SER A 20 7.11 18.88 -6.34
N LYS A 21 6.26 18.89 -5.31
CA LYS A 21 5.75 20.08 -4.63
C LYS A 21 6.43 20.36 -3.30
N SER A 22 7.21 19.40 -2.79
CA SER A 22 7.74 19.47 -1.44
C SER A 22 9.02 20.30 -1.34
N LYS A 23 9.20 20.96 -0.19
CA LYS A 23 10.50 21.53 0.22
C LYS A 23 11.49 20.46 0.70
N ASN A 24 11.01 19.25 0.98
CA ASN A 24 11.82 18.15 1.48
C ASN A 24 12.45 17.38 0.32
N LEU A 25 13.70 16.95 0.51
CA LEU A 25 14.35 16.02 -0.42
C LEU A 25 13.94 14.60 -0.04
N VAL A 26 13.14 13.95 -0.87
CA VAL A 26 12.68 12.57 -0.60
C VAL A 26 13.29 11.61 -1.62
N HIS A 27 13.92 10.55 -1.11
CA HIS A 27 14.37 9.43 -1.92
C HIS A 27 13.40 8.28 -1.76
N SER A 28 12.79 7.83 -2.86
CA SER A 28 11.78 6.77 -2.84
C SER A 28 12.36 5.39 -3.13
N PHE A 29 11.94 4.42 -2.34
CA PHE A 29 12.23 2.99 -2.46
C PHE A 29 10.88 2.27 -2.61
N PHE A 30 10.49 1.98 -3.85
CA PHE A 30 9.23 1.29 -4.13
C PHE A 30 9.40 -0.23 -4.02
N LEU A 31 8.43 -0.87 -3.39
CA LEU A 31 8.32 -2.33 -3.28
C LEU A 31 7.23 -2.83 -4.24
N GLU A 32 7.33 -4.10 -4.63
CA GLU A 32 6.39 -4.74 -5.54
C GLU A 32 4.95 -4.75 -4.99
N GLN A 33 3.99 -4.65 -5.90
CA GLN A 33 2.59 -4.89 -5.57
C GLN A 33 2.38 -6.38 -5.22
N GLY A 34 1.45 -6.68 -4.32
CA GLY A 34 1.10 -8.06 -3.95
C GLY A 34 1.74 -8.58 -2.67
N LEU A 35 2.76 -7.89 -2.14
CA LEU A 35 3.35 -8.22 -0.83
C LEU A 35 2.31 -8.21 0.32
N HIS A 36 1.20 -7.47 0.17
CA HIS A 36 0.08 -7.47 1.12
C HIS A 36 -0.59 -8.84 1.32
N ASN A 37 -0.48 -9.73 0.34
CA ASN A 37 -1.04 -11.08 0.43
C ASN A 37 -0.21 -11.96 1.38
N THR A 38 1.02 -11.55 1.71
CA THR A 38 1.96 -12.28 2.56
C THR A 38 2.60 -11.34 3.60
N PRO A 39 1.86 -10.95 4.67
CA PRO A 39 2.28 -9.89 5.60
C PRO A 39 3.66 -10.07 6.24
N ASP A 40 4.08 -11.32 6.48
CA ASP A 40 5.42 -11.62 6.99
C ASP A 40 6.52 -11.29 5.98
N ILE A 41 6.28 -11.59 4.70
CA ILE A 41 7.20 -11.26 3.61
C ILE A 41 7.21 -9.75 3.40
N LEU A 42 6.05 -9.08 3.41
CA LEU A 42 5.96 -7.61 3.38
C LEU A 42 6.82 -6.98 4.46
N ARG A 43 6.65 -7.42 5.71
CA ARG A 43 7.40 -6.92 6.86
C ARG A 43 8.89 -7.11 6.70
N GLN A 44 9.33 -8.32 6.32
CA GLN A 44 10.74 -8.62 6.10
C GLN A 44 11.32 -7.73 4.99
N THR A 45 10.57 -7.54 3.90
CA THR A 45 10.99 -6.70 2.77
C THR A 45 11.12 -5.23 3.16
N ILE A 46 10.19 -4.71 3.96
CA ILE A 46 10.28 -3.34 4.50
C ILE A 46 11.50 -3.23 5.42
N GLN A 47 11.70 -4.19 6.33
CA GLN A 47 12.84 -4.18 7.25
C GLN A 47 14.19 -4.24 6.53
N ASP A 48 14.31 -5.09 5.51
CA ASP A 48 15.52 -5.18 4.68
C ASP A 48 15.78 -3.88 3.91
N THR A 49 14.71 -3.22 3.46
CA THR A 49 14.81 -1.91 2.83
C THR A 49 15.26 -0.83 3.82
N ILE A 50 14.73 -0.82 5.04
CA ILE A 50 15.19 0.05 6.14
C ILE A 50 16.68 -0.16 6.41
N ASN A 51 17.11 -1.41 6.57
CA ASN A 51 18.50 -1.78 6.82
C ASN A 51 19.41 -1.29 5.67
N LYS A 52 18.97 -1.45 4.42
CA LYS A 52 19.68 -0.97 3.23
C LYS A 52 19.80 0.56 3.22
N ILE A 53 18.74 1.28 3.57
CA ILE A 53 18.74 2.74 3.67
C ILE A 53 19.77 3.20 4.71
N GLU A 54 19.80 2.58 5.89
CA GLU A 54 20.78 2.91 6.94
C GLU A 54 22.22 2.64 6.48
N GLU A 55 22.45 1.56 5.75
CA GLU A 55 23.77 1.26 5.18
C GLU A 55 24.21 2.27 4.12
N ILE A 56 23.28 2.74 3.27
CA ILE A 56 23.55 3.82 2.32
C ILE A 56 23.89 5.10 3.08
N ASP A 57 23.08 5.46 4.07
CA ASP A 57 23.25 6.67 4.88
C ASP A 57 24.59 6.71 5.63
N LYS A 58 25.05 5.56 6.16
CA LYS A 58 26.37 5.43 6.81
C LYS A 58 27.54 5.65 5.84
N LYS A 59 27.40 5.21 4.58
CA LYS A 59 28.50 5.15 3.60
C LYS A 59 28.67 6.44 2.81
N GLU A 60 27.72 7.39 2.87
CA GLU A 60 27.75 8.62 2.09
C GLU A 60 28.81 9.63 2.57
N LYS A 61 30.07 9.41 2.17
CA LYS A 61 30.98 10.49 1.77
C LYS A 61 30.63 10.84 0.32
N SER A 62 30.42 12.12 -0.01
CA SER A 62 30.18 12.50 -1.41
C SER A 62 31.40 12.17 -2.27
N SER A 63 31.19 11.97 -3.58
CA SER A 63 32.26 11.78 -4.56
C SER A 63 33.29 12.92 -4.60
N HIS A 64 32.96 14.06 -3.98
CA HIS A 64 33.79 15.27 -3.87
C HIS A 64 34.35 15.48 -2.45
N GLY A 65 34.26 14.48 -1.56
CA GLY A 65 34.85 14.54 -0.21
C GLY A 65 34.02 15.29 0.84
N GLU A 66 32.93 15.95 0.45
CA GLU A 66 31.99 16.59 1.37
C GLU A 66 31.08 15.56 2.04
N LYS A 67 30.80 15.72 3.34
CA LYS A 67 29.87 14.87 4.08
C LYS A 67 28.45 15.21 3.63
N ARG A 68 27.77 14.30 2.92
CA ARG A 68 26.37 14.50 2.55
C ARG A 68 25.52 14.53 3.82
N ARG A 69 24.49 15.39 3.85
CA ARG A 69 23.52 15.38 4.96
C ARG A 69 22.77 14.05 4.94
N GLY A 70 22.82 13.31 6.04
CA GLY A 70 22.09 12.05 6.20
C GLY A 70 20.57 12.24 6.17
N TYR A 71 19.83 11.15 6.11
CA TYR A 71 18.37 11.19 6.25
C TYR A 71 17.99 11.66 7.66
N ASP A 72 16.91 12.44 7.74
CA ASP A 72 16.30 12.86 9.01
C ASP A 72 15.30 11.80 9.51
N ALA A 73 14.64 11.05 8.63
CA ALA A 73 13.71 9.95 8.96
C ALA A 73 13.45 9.01 7.76
N ILE A 74 12.88 7.83 8.05
CA ILE A 74 12.30 6.91 7.07
C ILE A 74 10.77 7.00 7.18
N ILE A 75 10.09 7.40 6.11
CA ILE A 75 8.62 7.46 6.03
C ILE A 75 8.09 6.21 5.31
N ILE A 76 7.06 5.59 5.87
CA ILE A 76 6.49 4.32 5.37
C ILE A 76 5.14 4.59 4.71
N GLY A 77 5.00 4.24 3.43
CA GLY A 77 3.78 4.32 2.64
C GLY A 77 2.86 3.11 2.83
N TYR A 78 2.75 2.62 4.07
CA TYR A 78 1.90 1.50 4.45
C TYR A 78 1.19 1.82 5.79
N GLY A 79 -0.08 1.41 5.90
CA GLY A 79 -0.79 1.36 7.18
C GLY A 79 -0.47 0.07 7.94
N LEU A 80 -1.41 -0.39 8.75
CA LEU A 80 -1.32 -1.69 9.44
C LEU A 80 -1.21 -2.83 8.43
N CYS A 81 -2.06 -2.81 7.39
CA CYS A 81 -2.06 -3.67 6.20
C CYS A 81 -1.75 -5.14 6.58
N SER A 82 -2.65 -5.73 7.38
CA SER A 82 -2.56 -7.09 7.97
C SER A 82 -1.34 -7.31 8.89
N ASN A 83 -0.98 -6.30 9.69
CA ASN A 83 0.20 -6.25 10.56
C ASN A 83 1.55 -6.26 9.82
N GLY A 84 1.59 -5.95 8.52
CA GLY A 84 2.81 -5.90 7.73
C GLY A 84 3.87 -4.92 8.23
N VAL A 85 3.49 -3.94 9.07
CA VAL A 85 4.41 -2.98 9.70
C VAL A 85 4.77 -3.32 11.15
N VAL A 86 4.14 -4.32 11.76
CA VAL A 86 4.33 -4.65 13.18
C VAL A 86 5.64 -5.40 13.40
N GLY A 87 6.52 -4.84 14.22
CA GLY A 87 7.85 -5.37 14.52
C GLY A 87 8.96 -4.66 13.75
N LEU A 88 8.64 -3.72 12.85
CA LEU A 88 9.65 -2.88 12.22
C LEU A 88 10.43 -2.10 13.25
N THR A 89 11.73 -1.96 13.02
CA THR A 89 12.65 -1.22 13.87
C THR A 89 13.75 -0.58 13.03
N SER A 90 14.39 0.45 13.58
CA SER A 90 15.56 1.10 12.97
C SER A 90 16.60 1.33 14.05
N SER A 91 17.87 1.15 13.67
CA SER A 91 19.00 1.33 14.57
C SER A 91 19.42 2.81 14.68
N ARG A 92 19.04 3.66 13.72
CA ARG A 92 19.60 5.01 13.57
C ARG A 92 18.60 6.11 13.23
N LEU A 93 17.55 5.80 12.47
CA LEU A 93 16.63 6.78 11.93
C LEU A 93 15.24 6.58 12.55
N PRO A 94 14.49 7.66 12.86
CA PRO A 94 13.07 7.51 13.18
C PRO A 94 12.33 6.90 11.99
N ILE A 95 11.42 5.96 12.27
CA ILE A 95 10.47 5.42 11.30
C ILE A 95 9.13 6.10 11.52
N VAL A 96 8.51 6.60 10.46
CA VAL A 96 7.21 7.26 10.51
C VAL A 96 6.19 6.47 9.72
N ILE A 97 5.08 6.09 10.35
CA ILE A 97 4.06 5.20 9.79
C ILE A 97 2.68 5.84 9.95
N PRO A 98 1.87 5.95 8.88
CA PRO A 98 0.47 6.33 8.98
C PRO A 98 -0.33 5.37 9.88
N ARG A 99 -1.15 5.92 10.77
CA ARG A 99 -2.05 5.15 11.64
C ARG A 99 -3.35 4.85 10.91
N CYS A 100 -3.28 4.02 9.88
CA CYS A 100 -4.45 3.54 9.16
C CYS A 100 -4.51 2.01 9.15
N ASP A 101 -5.70 1.44 9.02
CA ASP A 101 -5.88 -0.02 8.96
C ASP A 101 -5.39 -0.56 7.62
N ASP A 102 -5.75 0.15 6.56
CA ASP A 102 -5.43 -0.18 5.18
C ASP A 102 -4.73 0.99 4.48
N CYS A 103 -3.90 0.64 3.53
CA CYS A 103 -3.14 1.52 2.68
C CYS A 103 -4.07 2.36 1.76
N MET A 104 -5.30 1.90 1.50
CA MET A 104 -6.34 2.67 0.80
C MET A 104 -6.71 3.97 1.52
N ALA A 105 -6.58 4.06 2.84
CA ALA A 105 -6.79 5.31 3.57
C ALA A 105 -5.82 6.42 3.13
N LEU A 106 -4.63 6.06 2.62
CA LEU A 106 -3.67 7.02 2.06
C LEU A 106 -4.18 7.62 0.76
N PHE A 107 -4.80 6.82 -0.11
CA PHE A 107 -5.44 7.29 -1.33
C PHE A 107 -6.67 8.16 -1.04
N LEU A 108 -7.50 7.76 -0.06
CA LEU A 108 -8.69 8.51 0.36
C LEU A 108 -8.34 9.79 1.15
N GLY A 109 -7.07 9.93 1.54
CA GLY A 109 -6.55 11.05 2.31
C GLY A 109 -6.99 11.09 3.77
N SER A 110 -7.68 10.05 4.27
CA SER A 110 -8.19 10.00 5.63
C SER A 110 -8.53 8.57 6.06
N GLN A 111 -8.08 8.21 7.26
CA GLN A 111 -8.50 6.99 7.95
C GLN A 111 -9.99 7.02 8.34
N GLU A 112 -10.53 8.19 8.70
CA GLU A 112 -11.95 8.34 9.04
C GLU A 112 -12.83 8.04 7.82
N LYS A 113 -12.51 8.64 6.67
CA LYS A 113 -13.24 8.35 5.41
C LYS A 113 -13.17 6.88 5.00
N TYR A 114 -12.00 6.26 5.19
CA TYR A 114 -11.85 4.83 4.96
C TYR A 114 -12.81 4.01 5.85
N LEU A 115 -12.86 4.32 7.14
CA LEU A 115 -13.76 3.64 8.07
C LEU A 115 -15.23 3.89 7.76
N ASP A 116 -15.60 5.11 7.38
CA ASP A 116 -16.98 5.43 7.00
C ASP A 116 -17.43 4.57 5.81
N LEU A 117 -16.59 4.44 4.77
CA LEU A 117 -16.90 3.58 3.63
C LEU A 117 -16.98 2.10 4.04
N PHE A 118 -16.00 1.64 4.82
CA PHE A 118 -15.91 0.26 5.29
C PHE A 118 -17.08 -0.15 6.18
N GLN A 119 -17.56 0.74 7.05
CA GLN A 119 -18.68 0.47 7.95
C GLN A 119 -20.04 0.51 7.25
N ASN A 120 -20.16 1.32 6.20
CA ASN A 120 -21.43 1.49 5.48
C ASN A 120 -21.55 0.59 4.24
N SER A 121 -20.50 -0.14 3.86
CA SER A 121 -20.51 -1.02 2.68
C SER A 121 -19.94 -2.40 3.02
N SER A 122 -20.75 -3.45 2.88
CA SER A 122 -20.30 -4.82 3.08
C SER A 122 -19.36 -5.27 1.95
N GLY A 123 -18.23 -5.89 2.29
CA GLY A 123 -17.35 -6.54 1.32
C GLY A 123 -16.91 -5.62 0.17
N ILE A 124 -15.96 -4.71 0.44
CA ILE A 124 -15.42 -3.76 -0.53
C ILE A 124 -14.20 -4.34 -1.25
N TYR A 125 -14.27 -4.42 -2.57
CA TYR A 125 -13.11 -4.61 -3.44
C TYR A 125 -12.64 -3.26 -3.96
N TRP A 126 -11.38 -2.91 -3.74
CA TRP A 126 -10.81 -1.61 -4.13
C TRP A 126 -10.09 -1.70 -5.46
N TYR A 127 -10.49 -0.86 -6.42
CA TYR A 127 -9.73 -0.61 -7.64
C TYR A 127 -9.23 0.83 -7.69
N SER A 128 -8.06 1.00 -8.30
CA SER A 128 -7.52 2.28 -8.72
C SER A 128 -6.70 2.04 -9.97
N LYS A 129 -6.48 3.07 -10.79
CA LYS A 129 -5.65 2.92 -12.00
C LYS A 129 -4.27 2.32 -11.73
N PRO A 130 -3.47 2.81 -10.75
CA PRO A 130 -2.17 2.20 -10.45
C PRO A 130 -2.28 0.73 -10.02
N TRP A 131 -3.35 0.35 -9.32
CA TRP A 131 -3.56 -1.04 -8.92
C TRP A 131 -3.86 -1.94 -10.13
N MET A 132 -4.69 -1.46 -11.06
CA MET A 132 -5.08 -2.18 -12.28
C MET A 132 -3.92 -2.29 -13.29
N GLU A 133 -3.02 -1.31 -13.34
CA GLU A 133 -1.85 -1.34 -14.24
C GLU A 133 -0.74 -2.30 -13.80
N ASN A 134 -0.63 -2.57 -12.49
CA ASN A 134 0.49 -3.34 -11.93
C ASN A 134 0.09 -4.77 -11.54
N GLY A 135 -1.20 -5.12 -11.58
CA GLY A 135 -1.73 -6.38 -11.09
C GLY A 135 -2.68 -7.04 -12.09
N VAL A 136 -2.94 -8.33 -11.87
CA VAL A 136 -3.97 -9.05 -12.62
C VAL A 136 -5.30 -8.82 -11.93
N MET A 137 -6.25 -8.22 -12.66
CA MET A 137 -7.57 -7.98 -12.13
C MET A 137 -8.37 -9.29 -12.11
N PRO A 138 -9.04 -9.63 -10.99
CA PRO A 138 -10.07 -10.65 -11.06
C PRO A 138 -11.16 -10.19 -12.04
N CYS A 139 -11.40 -11.02 -13.04
CA CYS A 139 -12.49 -10.91 -14.00
C CYS A 139 -12.80 -12.31 -14.55
N LYS A 140 -13.94 -12.48 -15.22
CA LYS A 140 -14.30 -13.80 -15.77
C LYS A 140 -13.27 -14.30 -16.78
N GLU A 141 -12.71 -13.41 -17.60
CA GLU A 141 -11.67 -13.76 -18.57
C GLU A 141 -10.41 -14.30 -17.89
N TYR A 142 -10.00 -13.71 -16.76
CA TYR A 142 -8.85 -14.19 -16.00
C TYR A 142 -9.09 -15.61 -15.46
N PHE A 143 -10.24 -15.87 -14.85
CA PHE A 143 -10.55 -17.21 -14.34
C PHE A 143 -10.72 -18.25 -15.44
N GLN A 144 -11.23 -17.86 -16.61
CA GLN A 144 -11.28 -18.76 -17.77
C GLN A 144 -9.87 -19.15 -18.25
N LYS A 145 -8.94 -18.20 -18.33
CA LYS A 145 -7.55 -18.48 -18.67
C LYS A 145 -6.86 -19.36 -17.63
N LEU A 146 -7.17 -19.13 -16.35
CA LEU A 146 -6.65 -19.95 -15.25
C LEU A 146 -7.18 -21.39 -15.32
N TYR A 147 -8.47 -21.55 -15.65
CA TYR A 147 -9.07 -22.86 -15.90
C TYR A 147 -8.37 -23.59 -17.05
N GLU A 148 -8.19 -22.93 -18.20
CA GLU A 148 -7.50 -23.50 -19.37
C GLU A 148 -6.07 -23.92 -19.04
N HIS A 149 -5.37 -23.13 -18.23
CA HIS A 149 -4.03 -23.46 -17.75
C HIS A 149 -4.01 -24.75 -16.92
N TYR A 150 -4.88 -24.87 -15.92
CA TYR A 150 -4.95 -26.08 -15.10
C TYR A 150 -5.45 -27.28 -15.88
N LEU A 151 -6.40 -27.10 -16.79
CA LEU A 151 -6.85 -28.20 -17.65
C LEU A 151 -5.71 -28.74 -18.52
N GLN A 152 -4.83 -27.85 -19.01
CA GLN A 152 -3.65 -28.27 -19.76
C GLN A 152 -2.60 -28.94 -18.87
N GLU A 153 -2.40 -28.49 -17.65
CA GLU A 153 -1.39 -29.02 -16.73
C GLU A 153 -1.78 -30.39 -16.15
N TYR A 154 -3.04 -30.52 -15.73
CA TYR A 154 -3.52 -31.70 -15.01
C TYR A 154 -4.30 -32.68 -15.88
N GLU A 155 -4.72 -32.27 -17.09
CA GLU A 155 -5.49 -33.08 -18.04
C GLU A 155 -6.80 -33.66 -17.44
N ASP A 156 -7.37 -32.96 -16.45
CA ASP A 156 -8.54 -33.37 -15.67
C ASP A 156 -9.44 -32.15 -15.41
N GLU A 157 -10.69 -32.20 -15.89
CA GLU A 157 -11.66 -31.10 -15.81
C GLU A 157 -12.11 -30.83 -14.37
N ASP A 158 -12.34 -31.87 -13.56
CA ASP A 158 -12.78 -31.73 -12.17
C ASP A 158 -11.68 -31.08 -11.33
N THR A 159 -10.41 -31.45 -11.58
CA THR A 159 -9.24 -30.87 -10.93
C THR A 159 -9.06 -29.41 -11.32
N ALA A 160 -9.15 -29.09 -12.62
CA ALA A 160 -9.03 -27.71 -13.11
C ALA A 160 -10.12 -26.81 -12.52
N GLN A 161 -11.37 -27.28 -12.52
CA GLN A 161 -12.51 -26.56 -11.95
C GLN A 161 -12.31 -26.34 -10.44
N TYR A 162 -11.94 -27.38 -9.70
CA TYR A 162 -11.70 -27.29 -8.26
C TYR A 162 -10.61 -26.26 -7.93
N LEU A 163 -9.49 -26.24 -8.66
CA LEU A 163 -8.40 -25.28 -8.44
C LEU A 163 -8.85 -23.84 -8.67
N VAL A 164 -9.60 -23.58 -9.76
CA VAL A 164 -10.16 -22.23 -10.01
C VAL A 164 -11.15 -21.83 -8.92
N GLU A 165 -11.98 -22.74 -8.43
CA GLU A 165 -12.91 -22.45 -7.33
C GLU A 165 -12.17 -22.11 -6.03
N GLN A 166 -11.07 -22.82 -5.71
CA GLN A 166 -10.24 -22.48 -4.56
C GLN A 166 -9.58 -21.10 -4.70
N GLU A 167 -9.10 -20.75 -5.89
CA GLU A 167 -8.46 -19.45 -6.12
C GLU A 167 -9.47 -18.29 -6.21
N SER A 168 -10.68 -18.53 -6.69
CA SER A 168 -11.70 -17.49 -6.89
C SER A 168 -12.71 -17.36 -5.75
N GLY A 169 -12.72 -18.28 -4.79
CA GLY A 169 -13.72 -18.34 -3.72
C GLY A 169 -13.85 -17.05 -2.89
N TYR A 170 -12.77 -16.26 -2.79
CA TYR A 170 -12.80 -14.97 -2.09
C TYR A 170 -13.77 -13.96 -2.71
N ILE A 171 -14.08 -14.06 -4.01
CA ILE A 171 -14.97 -13.13 -4.73
C ILE A 171 -16.35 -13.05 -4.07
N THR A 172 -16.82 -14.18 -3.55
CA THR A 172 -18.11 -14.29 -2.86
C THR A 172 -18.20 -13.47 -1.58
N GLN A 173 -17.07 -13.01 -1.04
CA GLN A 173 -17.00 -12.18 0.17
C GLN A 173 -17.19 -10.68 -0.13
N TYR A 174 -17.28 -10.31 -1.41
CA TYR A 174 -17.44 -8.94 -1.85
C TYR A 174 -18.83 -8.72 -2.43
N SER A 175 -19.36 -7.51 -2.19
CA SER A 175 -20.63 -7.05 -2.77
C SER A 175 -20.54 -5.63 -3.32
N ASN A 176 -19.42 -4.95 -3.09
CA ASN A 176 -19.16 -3.58 -3.53
C ASN A 176 -17.81 -3.50 -4.22
N LEU A 177 -17.75 -2.80 -5.35
CA LEU A 177 -16.51 -2.37 -5.98
C LEU A 177 -16.39 -0.86 -5.81
N TYR A 178 -15.34 -0.41 -5.12
CA TYR A 178 -14.99 1.00 -5.01
C TYR A 178 -13.83 1.33 -5.93
N PHE A 179 -14.09 2.16 -6.95
CA PHE A 179 -13.05 2.75 -7.77
C PHE A 179 -12.57 4.06 -7.16
N ILE A 180 -11.28 4.13 -6.80
CA ILE A 180 -10.66 5.34 -6.30
C ILE A 180 -10.30 6.24 -7.48
N LYS A 181 -11.11 7.28 -7.69
CA LYS A 181 -10.95 8.26 -8.75
C LYS A 181 -9.84 9.25 -8.39
N SER A 182 -8.82 9.34 -9.24
CA SER A 182 -7.67 10.20 -8.98
C SER A 182 -8.00 11.70 -9.06
N SER A 183 -7.36 12.49 -8.20
CA SER A 183 -7.38 13.94 -8.22
C SER A 183 -6.20 14.55 -9.01
N ILE A 184 -5.27 13.73 -9.53
CA ILE A 184 -4.01 14.18 -10.14
C ILE A 184 -3.73 13.63 -11.54
N TYR A 185 -4.53 12.68 -12.04
CA TYR A 185 -4.42 12.14 -13.39
C TYR A 185 -5.77 11.61 -13.90
N GLU A 186 -5.86 11.40 -15.21
CA GLU A 186 -7.01 10.82 -15.91
C GLU A 186 -7.03 9.29 -15.77
N ASP A 187 -8.20 8.76 -15.43
CA ASP A 187 -8.45 7.34 -15.17
C ASP A 187 -9.89 6.90 -15.56
N GLU A 188 -10.51 7.60 -16.52
CA GLU A 188 -11.86 7.31 -17.03
C GLU A 188 -11.97 5.93 -17.65
N GLN A 189 -10.93 5.48 -18.37
CA GLN A 189 -10.93 4.16 -19.01
C GLN A 189 -10.93 3.05 -17.95
N GLU A 190 -10.08 3.19 -16.94
CA GLU A 190 -9.99 2.25 -15.83
C GLU A 190 -11.29 2.23 -15.00
N ALA A 191 -11.91 3.39 -14.79
CA ALA A 191 -13.22 3.47 -14.13
C ALA A 191 -14.31 2.72 -14.92
N GLU A 192 -14.32 2.82 -16.25
CA GLU A 192 -15.28 2.09 -17.10
C GLU A 192 -15.01 0.57 -17.09
N THR A 193 -13.75 0.15 -17.13
CA THR A 193 -13.40 -1.27 -16.95
C THR A 193 -13.83 -1.79 -15.58
N ALA A 194 -13.65 -1.00 -14.51
CA ALA A 194 -14.12 -1.34 -13.18
C ALA A 194 -15.65 -1.51 -13.12
N LYS A 195 -16.42 -0.64 -13.82
CA LYS A 195 -17.89 -0.78 -13.94
C LYS A 195 -18.30 -2.09 -14.60
N GLN A 196 -17.58 -2.49 -15.65
CA GLN A 196 -17.84 -3.76 -16.35
C GLN A 196 -17.57 -4.95 -15.45
N ILE A 197 -16.44 -4.95 -14.73
CA ILE A 197 -16.08 -6.01 -13.78
C ILE A 197 -17.08 -6.11 -12.63
N ALA A 198 -17.49 -4.97 -12.04
CA ALA A 198 -18.51 -4.95 -10.99
C ALA A 198 -19.81 -5.61 -11.48
N LYS A 199 -20.24 -5.31 -12.71
CA LYS A 199 -21.40 -5.94 -13.33
C LYS A 199 -21.22 -7.45 -13.54
N GLU A 200 -20.02 -7.90 -13.92
CA GLU A 200 -19.73 -9.33 -14.12
C GLU A 200 -19.89 -10.15 -12.84
N PHE A 201 -19.49 -9.58 -11.70
CA PHE A 201 -19.58 -10.21 -10.38
C PHE A 201 -20.84 -9.85 -9.59
N GLU A 202 -21.76 -9.10 -10.20
CA GLU A 202 -22.99 -8.61 -9.55
C GLU A 202 -22.71 -7.76 -8.30
N TRP A 203 -21.59 -7.03 -8.30
CA TRP A 203 -21.21 -6.08 -7.26
C TRP A 203 -21.81 -4.68 -7.54
N GLU A 204 -22.13 -3.96 -6.48
CA GLU A 204 -22.49 -2.54 -6.57
C GLU A 204 -21.25 -1.70 -6.86
N TYR A 205 -21.29 -0.95 -7.96
CA TYR A 205 -20.21 -0.06 -8.36
C TYR A 205 -20.32 1.30 -7.67
N ASN A 206 -19.24 1.73 -7.04
CA ASN A 206 -19.10 3.00 -6.36
C ASN A 206 -17.82 3.72 -6.80
N GLU A 207 -17.83 5.05 -6.74
CA GLU A 207 -16.64 5.89 -6.94
C GLU A 207 -16.30 6.63 -5.65
N ALA A 208 -15.02 6.61 -5.27
CA ALA A 208 -14.50 7.41 -4.16
C ALA A 208 -13.43 8.38 -4.68
N PRO A 209 -13.57 9.70 -4.49
CA PRO A 209 -12.55 10.65 -4.90
C PRO A 209 -11.30 10.52 -4.02
N SER A 210 -10.14 10.46 -4.64
CA SER A 210 -8.86 10.46 -3.94
C SER A 210 -8.55 11.83 -3.33
N SER A 211 -7.70 11.85 -2.32
CA SER A 211 -7.23 13.07 -1.67
C SER A 211 -5.76 12.94 -1.31
N MET A 212 -4.96 13.92 -1.75
CA MET A 212 -3.54 13.98 -1.46
C MET A 212 -3.22 14.33 0.00
N ALA A 213 -4.21 14.69 0.82
CA ALA A 213 -3.99 15.25 2.16
C ALA A 213 -3.06 14.37 3.04
N PHE A 214 -3.29 13.06 3.09
CA PHE A 214 -2.50 12.16 3.93
C PHE A 214 -1.08 11.96 3.39
N ILE A 215 -0.96 11.77 2.08
CA ILE A 215 0.32 11.59 1.38
C ILE A 215 1.17 12.87 1.47
N SER A 216 0.55 14.04 1.29
CA SER A 216 1.23 15.33 1.42
C SER A 216 1.72 15.57 2.84
N SER A 217 0.92 15.29 3.89
CA SER A 217 1.41 15.39 5.28
C SER A 217 2.59 14.46 5.55
N LEU A 218 2.55 13.22 5.02
CA LEU A 218 3.65 12.26 5.17
C LEU A 218 4.97 12.80 4.56
N VAL A 219 4.89 13.37 3.35
CA VAL A 219 6.03 13.90 2.59
C VAL A 219 6.53 15.25 3.12
N GLU A 220 5.65 16.12 3.60
CA GLU A 220 6.01 17.44 4.16
C GLU A 220 6.65 17.36 5.55
N GLY A 221 6.49 16.23 6.25
CA GLY A 221 6.97 16.08 7.62
C GLY A 221 5.99 16.59 8.67
N ASP A 222 4.73 16.82 8.29
CA ASP A 222 3.66 17.30 9.17
C ASP A 222 3.02 16.12 9.91
N TRP A 223 3.83 15.44 10.72
CA TRP A 223 3.45 14.20 11.40
C TRP A 223 2.75 14.51 12.74
N ASP A 224 1.45 14.76 12.65
CA ASP A 224 0.55 14.86 13.80
C ASP A 224 0.17 13.48 14.38
N ASP A 225 -0.90 13.44 15.17
CA ASP A 225 -1.42 12.23 15.82
C ASP A 225 -1.88 11.15 14.84
N ARG A 226 -2.06 11.47 13.55
CA ARG A 226 -2.36 10.49 12.50
C ARG A 226 -1.15 9.62 12.13
N PHE A 227 0.04 9.95 12.63
CA PHE A 227 1.26 9.20 12.35
C PHE A 227 1.88 8.65 13.64
N LEU A 228 2.48 7.47 13.54
CA LEU A 228 3.39 6.96 14.55
C LEU A 228 4.80 7.40 14.19
N VAL A 229 5.51 8.02 15.13
CA VAL A 229 6.96 8.19 15.06
C VAL A 229 7.60 7.16 15.99
N CYS A 230 8.30 6.19 15.43
CA CYS A 230 9.03 5.14 16.13
C CYS A 230 10.53 5.46 16.09
N ASN A 231 11.10 5.85 17.24
CA ASN A 231 12.50 6.29 17.32
C ASN A 231 13.48 5.11 17.32
N PRO A 232 14.77 5.36 17.07
CA PRO A 232 15.81 4.34 17.24
C PRO A 232 15.77 3.69 18.62
N GLY A 233 15.96 2.36 18.67
CA GLY A 233 15.82 1.58 19.90
C GLY A 233 14.37 1.26 20.29
N GLN A 234 13.40 1.66 19.46
CA GLN A 234 12.01 1.25 19.56
C GLN A 234 11.64 0.31 18.40
N LYS A 235 10.57 -0.44 18.59
CA LYS A 235 9.92 -1.25 17.57
C LYS A 235 8.45 -0.87 17.46
N VAL A 236 7.88 -1.08 16.28
CA VAL A 236 6.45 -0.94 16.05
C VAL A 236 5.73 -2.12 16.72
N ALA A 237 4.79 -1.83 17.61
CA ALA A 237 3.95 -2.81 18.27
C ALA A 237 2.48 -2.59 17.87
N PRO A 238 1.64 -3.64 17.88
CA PRO A 238 0.22 -3.47 17.69
C PRO A 238 -0.36 -2.73 18.90
N GLU A 239 -1.40 -1.94 18.64
CA GLU A 239 -2.14 -1.24 19.68
C GLU A 239 -3.63 -1.44 19.42
N TYR A 240 -4.32 -2.08 20.37
CA TYR A 240 -5.70 -2.53 20.22
C TYR A 240 -6.73 -1.42 20.55
N THR A 241 -6.32 -0.16 20.38
CA THR A 241 -7.19 1.02 20.44
C THR A 241 -7.31 1.63 19.04
N GLY A 242 -8.06 2.74 18.91
CA GLY A 242 -8.22 3.44 17.62
C GLY A 242 -6.90 3.87 16.94
N LEU A 243 -5.79 3.89 17.69
CA LEU A 243 -4.44 4.25 17.24
C LEU A 243 -3.74 3.18 16.40
N LYS A 244 -4.19 1.91 16.45
CA LYS A 244 -3.72 0.72 15.70
C LYS A 244 -2.30 0.23 15.96
N ILE A 245 -1.34 1.13 16.09
CA ILE A 245 0.08 0.84 16.30
C ILE A 245 0.65 1.72 17.41
N LYS A 246 1.79 1.36 17.99
CA LYS A 246 2.55 2.20 18.91
C LYS A 246 4.04 1.90 18.84
N ALA A 247 4.85 2.77 19.43
CA ALA A 247 6.26 2.48 19.66
C ALA A 247 6.42 1.77 21.01
N GLU A 248 7.18 0.68 21.02
CA GLU A 248 7.58 -0.06 22.22
C GLU A 248 9.12 -0.10 22.29
N ASN A 249 9.71 0.06 23.48
CA ASN A 249 11.17 -0.05 23.61
C ASN A 249 11.61 -1.51 23.34
N VAL A 250 12.75 -1.66 22.65
CA VAL A 250 13.38 -2.96 22.36
C VAL A 250 14.20 -3.45 23.54
#